data_AF-A0A553DJ31-F1
#
_entry.id   AF-A0A553DJ31-F1
#
_cell.length_a   1.000
_cell.length_b   1.000
_cell.length_c   1.000
_cell.angle_alpha   90.00
_cell.angle_beta   90.00
_cell.angle_gamma   90.00
#
_symmetry.space_group_name_H-M   'P 1'
#
loop_
_entity.id
_entity.type
_entity.pdbx_description
1 polymer ?
#
loop_
_entity_poly.entity_id
_entity_poly.type
_entity_poly.pdbx_seq_one_letter_code
_entity_poly.pdbx_strand_id
1 'polypeptide(L)'
;MVQDSDAHLLEFADELYYKALKGGKVDSKIDPERDMAHVDLNTFKHLNAKELGAEWLGFQALKQIKIDSFLMEQKWSDEKLQLAMTQIISRAVFPASENKTSKWIIENSSICQLTGYPIEKITKDKLY
;
A
#
# COMPACT_ATOMS: atom_id res chain seq x y z
N MET A 1 4.15 11.94 31.22
CA MET A 1 3.18 12.41 32.22
C MET A 1 1.85 12.51 31.50
N VAL A 2 0.98 11.52 31.68
CA VAL A 2 -0.39 11.54 31.11
C VAL A 2 -1.09 12.73 31.74
N GLN A 3 -1.55 13.68 30.94
CA GLN A 3 -2.22 14.88 31.43
C GLN A 3 -3.55 14.45 32.06
N ASP A 4 -3.90 15.00 33.23
CA ASP A 4 -5.15 14.72 33.98
C ASP A 4 -6.43 14.78 33.11
N SER A 5 -6.37 15.50 31.98
CA SER A 5 -7.46 15.58 31.00
C SER A 5 -7.79 14.26 30.32
N ASP A 6 -6.80 13.38 30.08
CA ASP A 6 -7.01 12.09 29.39
C ASP A 6 -7.66 11.06 30.32
N ALA A 7 -7.37 11.14 31.63
CA ALA A 7 -7.95 10.25 32.64
C ALA A 7 -9.47 10.44 32.76
N HIS A 8 -9.92 11.69 32.80
CA HIS A 8 -11.35 12.00 32.81
C HIS A 8 -12.05 11.61 31.50
N LEU A 9 -11.36 11.75 30.35
CA LEU A 9 -11.88 11.33 29.05
C LEU A 9 -12.13 9.82 28.98
N LEU A 10 -11.21 9.03 29.52
CA LEU A 10 -11.34 7.57 29.64
C LEU A 10 -12.47 7.17 30.58
N GLU A 11 -12.59 7.84 31.73
CA GLU A 11 -13.66 7.59 32.69
C GLU A 11 -15.06 7.87 32.10
N PHE A 12 -15.21 8.98 31.36
CA PHE A 12 -16.44 9.29 30.64
C PHE A 12 -16.72 8.33 29.49
N ALA A 13 -15.68 7.87 28.77
CA ALA A 13 -15.83 6.89 27.70
C ALA A 13 -16.37 5.55 28.25
N ASP A 14 -15.85 5.10 29.38
CA ASP A 14 -16.31 3.88 30.06
C ASP A 14 -17.75 4.03 30.55
N GLU A 15 -18.10 5.15 31.19
CA GLU A 15 -19.47 5.40 31.66
C GLU A 15 -20.50 5.34 30.52
N LEU A 16 -20.19 6.00 29.39
CA LEU A 16 -21.04 6.01 28.22
C LEU A 16 -21.15 4.63 27.55
N TYR A 17 -20.05 3.86 27.53
CA TYR A 17 -20.03 2.49 27.02
C TYR A 17 -20.93 1.56 27.84
N TYR A 18 -20.83 1.59 29.17
CA TYR A 18 -21.69 0.80 30.05
C TYR A 18 -23.17 1.19 29.94
N LYS A 19 -23.47 2.48 29.76
CA LYS A 19 -24.83 2.98 29.55
C LYS A 19 -25.40 2.51 28.21
N ALA A 20 -24.58 2.41 27.16
CA ALA A 20 -24.96 1.91 25.85
C ALA A 20 -25.24 0.38 25.86
N LEU A 21 -24.41 -0.39 26.58
CA LEU A 21 -24.61 -1.82 26.83
C LEU A 21 -25.91 -2.09 27.58
N LYS A 22 -26.15 -1.35 28.67
CA LYS A 22 -27.36 -1.50 29.52
C LYS A 22 -28.65 -1.09 28.79
N GLY A 23 -28.53 -0.18 27.81
CA GLY A 23 -29.62 0.24 26.95
C GLY A 23 -29.94 -0.71 25.79
N GLY A 24 -29.20 -1.82 25.63
CA GLY A 24 -29.40 -2.78 24.55
C GLY A 24 -29.20 -2.18 23.15
N LYS A 25 -28.56 -1.01 23.05
CA LYS A 25 -28.34 -0.31 21.78
C LYS A 25 -27.13 -0.85 21.00
N VAL A 26 -26.33 -1.69 21.65
CA VAL A 26 -25.16 -2.35 21.08
C VAL A 26 -25.42 -3.85 21.14
N ASP A 27 -25.48 -4.50 19.97
CA ASP A 27 -25.61 -5.95 19.86
C ASP A 27 -24.22 -6.60 20.01
N SER A 28 -23.64 -6.45 21.19
CA SER A 28 -22.38 -7.09 21.55
C SER A 28 -22.67 -8.30 22.43
N LYS A 29 -22.93 -9.44 21.80
CA LYS A 29 -22.60 -10.72 22.43
C LYS A 29 -21.08 -10.75 22.58
N ILE A 30 -20.58 -10.33 23.73
CA ILE A 30 -19.17 -10.43 24.09
C ILE A 30 -18.89 -11.93 24.27
N ASP A 31 -18.38 -12.54 23.21
CA ASP A 31 -17.87 -13.89 23.24
C ASP A 31 -16.50 -13.86 23.95
N PRO A 32 -16.36 -14.49 25.13
CA PRO A 32 -15.10 -14.49 25.87
C PRO A 32 -13.94 -15.21 25.13
N GLU A 33 -14.21 -15.93 24.03
CA GLU A 33 -13.17 -16.51 23.17
C GLU A 33 -12.69 -15.58 22.04
N ARG A 34 -13.33 -14.42 21.83
CA ARG A 34 -12.85 -13.46 20.82
C ARG A 34 -11.73 -12.61 21.40
N ASP A 35 -10.54 -12.83 20.88
CA ASP A 35 -9.34 -12.01 21.14
C ASP A 35 -9.54 -10.59 20.57
N MET A 36 -10.17 -9.73 21.35
CA MET A 36 -10.40 -8.33 21.00
C MET A 36 -9.20 -7.50 21.46
N ALA A 37 -8.30 -7.17 20.54
CA ALA A 37 -7.20 -6.25 20.81
C ALA A 37 -7.66 -4.80 20.63
N HIS A 38 -7.31 -3.92 21.58
CA HIS A 38 -7.42 -2.48 21.39
C HIS A 38 -6.41 -2.05 20.30
N VAL A 39 -6.92 -1.67 19.13
CA VAL A 39 -6.11 -1.14 18.03
C VAL A 39 -6.25 0.38 18.01
N ASP A 40 -5.13 1.11 18.11
CA ASP A 40 -5.11 2.55 17.85
C ASP A 40 -5.34 2.78 16.35
N LEU A 41 -6.51 3.29 15.99
CA LEU A 41 -6.90 3.56 14.61
C LEU A 41 -5.94 4.56 13.92
N ASN A 42 -5.25 5.42 14.68
CA ASN A 42 -4.26 6.35 14.13
C ASN A 42 -2.96 5.64 13.68
N THR A 43 -2.73 4.42 14.15
CA THR A 43 -1.60 3.58 13.70
C THR A 43 -1.94 2.70 12.51
N PHE A 44 -3.19 2.72 12.05
CA PHE A 44 -3.66 1.87 10.96
C PHE A 44 -3.03 2.30 9.62
N LYS A 45 -1.95 1.61 9.22
CA LYS A 45 -1.36 1.79 7.89
C LYS A 45 -2.00 0.79 6.92
N HIS A 46 -2.80 1.29 5.98
CA HIS A 46 -3.31 0.49 4.86
C HIS A 46 -2.16 0.12 3.90
N LEU A 47 -1.53 -1.04 4.10
CA LEU A 47 -0.56 -1.59 3.16
C LEU A 47 -1.20 -1.92 1.80
N ASN A 48 -2.46 -2.37 1.80
CA ASN A 48 -3.17 -2.86 0.61
C ASN A 48 -3.70 -1.78 -0.34
N ALA A 49 -3.65 -0.49 0.01
CA ALA A 49 -4.00 0.56 -0.94
C ALA A 49 -3.06 0.56 -2.17
N LYS A 50 -1.86 -0.02 -2.02
CA LYS A 50 -0.86 -0.17 -3.09
C LYS A 50 -1.13 -1.34 -4.05
N GLU A 51 -2.07 -2.23 -3.71
CA GLU A 51 -2.49 -3.36 -4.54
C GLU A 51 -3.73 -3.00 -5.41
N LEU A 52 -4.20 -1.75 -5.31
CA LEU A 52 -5.33 -1.22 -6.05
C LEU A 52 -4.88 0.00 -6.86
N GLY A 53 -4.87 -0.12 -8.19
CA GLY A 53 -4.49 0.99 -9.06
C GLY A 53 -4.14 0.55 -10.48
N ALA A 54 -3.95 1.52 -11.36
CA ALA A 54 -3.57 1.28 -12.75
C ALA A 54 -2.20 0.58 -12.87
N GLU A 55 -1.30 0.79 -11.90
CA GLU A 55 0.01 0.12 -11.81
C GLU A 55 -0.13 -1.39 -11.59
N TRP A 56 -0.99 -1.78 -10.65
CA TRP A 56 -1.27 -3.20 -10.38
C TRP A 56 -1.94 -3.88 -11.56
N LEU A 57 -2.91 -3.21 -12.20
CA LEU A 57 -3.54 -3.73 -13.43
C LEU A 57 -2.51 -3.92 -14.55
N GLY A 58 -1.60 -2.96 -14.75
CA GLY A 58 -0.51 -3.09 -15.70
C GLY A 58 0.41 -4.26 -15.36
N PHE A 59 0.78 -4.42 -14.09
CA PHE A 59 1.60 -5.53 -13.63
C PHE A 59 0.94 -6.89 -13.88
N GLN A 60 -0.33 -7.05 -13.52
CA GLN A 60 -1.09 -8.27 -13.76
C GLN A 60 -1.24 -8.56 -15.26
N ALA A 61 -1.51 -7.54 -16.08
CA ALA A 61 -1.58 -7.69 -17.54
C ALA A 61 -0.24 -8.20 -18.11
N LEU A 62 0.89 -7.62 -17.69
CA LEU A 62 2.22 -8.05 -18.11
C LEU A 62 2.54 -9.49 -17.68
N LYS A 63 2.12 -9.89 -16.46
CA LYS A 63 2.23 -11.28 -15.99
C LYS A 63 1.37 -12.23 -16.81
N GLN A 64 0.14 -11.84 -17.16
CA GLN A 64 -0.78 -12.67 -17.94
C GLN A 64 -0.26 -12.95 -19.35
N ILE A 65 0.36 -11.95 -19.99
CA ILE A 65 1.02 -12.13 -21.31
C ILE A 65 2.43 -12.72 -21.20
N LYS A 66 2.89 -13.05 -19.98
CA LYS A 66 4.17 -13.70 -19.69
C LYS A 66 5.39 -12.96 -20.23
N ILE A 67 5.36 -11.63 -20.22
CA ILE A 67 6.49 -10.84 -20.72
C ILE A 67 7.75 -11.05 -19.89
N ASP A 68 7.58 -11.30 -18.59
CA ASP A 68 8.66 -11.62 -17.67
C ASP A 68 9.36 -12.92 -18.05
N SER A 69 8.58 -13.97 -18.31
CA SER A 69 9.07 -15.28 -18.75
C SER A 69 9.82 -15.14 -20.07
N PHE A 70 9.24 -14.42 -21.04
CA PHE A 70 9.88 -14.16 -22.32
C PHE A 70 11.23 -13.44 -22.17
N LEU A 71 11.31 -12.38 -21.35
CA LEU A 71 12.56 -11.64 -21.15
C LEU A 71 13.62 -12.46 -20.42
N MET A 72 13.22 -13.31 -19.46
CA MET A 72 14.13 -14.27 -18.81
C MET A 72 14.70 -15.29 -19.80
N GLU A 73 13.89 -15.79 -20.75
CA GLU A 73 14.36 -16.68 -21.82
C GLU A 73 15.38 -15.99 -22.74
N GLN A 74 15.26 -14.68 -22.94
CA GLN A 74 16.23 -13.86 -23.66
C GLN A 74 17.50 -13.53 -22.83
N LYS A 75 17.69 -14.16 -21.67
CA LYS A 75 18.85 -13.98 -20.77
C LYS A 75 19.00 -12.56 -20.25
N TRP A 76 17.89 -11.84 -20.07
CA TRP A 76 17.93 -10.56 -19.36
C TRP A 76 18.27 -10.79 -17.89
N SER A 77 19.07 -9.90 -17.31
CA SER A 77 19.29 -9.92 -15.87
C SER A 77 18.04 -9.49 -15.13
N ASP A 78 17.87 -9.94 -13.89
CA ASP A 78 16.73 -9.55 -13.04
C ASP A 78 16.57 -8.04 -12.95
N GLU A 79 17.67 -7.29 -12.80
CA GLU A 79 17.63 -5.83 -12.76
C GLU A 79 17.09 -5.22 -14.06
N LYS A 80 17.47 -5.75 -15.23
CA LYS A 80 16.95 -5.28 -16.52
C LYS A 80 15.49 -5.64 -16.71
N LEU A 81 15.11 -6.85 -16.30
CA LEU A 81 13.72 -7.31 -16.31
C LEU A 81 12.84 -6.38 -15.45
N GLN A 82 13.24 -6.15 -14.20
CA GLN A 82 12.53 -5.28 -13.26
C GLN A 82 12.42 -3.83 -13.80
N LEU A 83 13.49 -3.30 -14.39
CA LEU A 83 13.50 -1.97 -15.00
C LEU A 83 12.53 -1.89 -16.19
N ALA A 84 12.56 -2.88 -17.08
CA ALA A 84 11.67 -2.94 -18.24
C ALA A 84 10.19 -2.99 -17.84
N MET A 85 9.85 -3.85 -16.88
CA MET A 85 8.50 -3.94 -16.32
C MET A 85 8.06 -2.59 -15.73
N THR A 86 8.95 -1.94 -14.96
CA THR A 86 8.71 -0.63 -14.37
C THR A 86 8.42 0.42 -15.44
N GLN A 87 9.24 0.46 -16.49
CA GLN A 87 9.13 1.44 -17.56
C GLN A 87 7.85 1.26 -18.38
N ILE A 88 7.52 0.02 -18.78
CA ILE A 88 6.33 -0.29 -19.57
C ILE A 88 5.06 0.14 -18.81
N ILE A 89 4.94 -0.26 -17.54
CA ILE A 89 3.76 0.06 -16.73
C ILE A 89 3.70 1.57 -16.46
N SER A 90 4.83 2.20 -16.11
CA SER A 90 4.85 3.64 -15.84
C SER A 90 4.37 4.46 -17.03
N ARG A 91 4.78 4.10 -18.26
CA ARG A 91 4.34 4.78 -19.48
C ARG A 91 2.87 4.50 -19.82
N ALA A 92 2.36 3.32 -19.49
CA ALA A 92 0.96 2.98 -19.67
C ALA A 92 0.04 3.75 -18.71
N VAL A 93 0.48 3.95 -17.46
CA VAL A 93 -0.29 4.64 -16.41
C VAL A 93 -0.15 6.16 -16.51
N PHE A 94 1.06 6.65 -16.71
CA PHE A 94 1.39 8.07 -16.71
C PHE A 94 2.28 8.43 -17.92
N PRO A 95 1.67 8.63 -19.10
CA PRO A 95 2.39 8.92 -20.33
C PRO A 95 3.01 10.34 -20.27
N ALA A 96 4.30 10.42 -19.96
CA ALA A 96 5.04 11.67 -19.88
C ALA A 96 6.49 11.49 -20.39
N SER A 97 7.29 12.56 -20.36
CA SER A 97 8.74 12.48 -20.64
C SER A 97 9.47 11.61 -19.61
N GLU A 98 10.65 11.09 -19.93
CA GLU A 98 11.47 10.25 -19.04
C GLU A 98 11.75 10.95 -17.72
N ASN A 99 12.10 12.24 -17.79
CA ASN A 99 12.34 13.09 -16.62
C ASN A 99 11.07 13.27 -15.76
N LYS A 100 9.90 13.47 -16.39
CA LYS A 100 8.66 13.61 -15.63
C LYS A 100 8.20 12.27 -15.07
N THR A 101 8.45 11.18 -15.79
CA THR A 101 8.16 9.80 -15.39
C THR A 101 9.03 9.41 -14.19
N SER A 102 10.34 9.67 -14.20
CA SER A 102 11.22 9.37 -13.07
C SER A 102 10.79 10.09 -11.80
N LYS A 103 10.38 11.37 -11.91
CA LYS A 103 9.83 12.12 -10.77
C LYS A 103 8.51 11.53 -10.28
N TRP A 104 7.61 11.20 -11.19
CA TRP A 104 6.33 10.57 -10.83
C TRP A 104 6.53 9.21 -10.13
N ILE A 105 7.46 8.38 -10.63
CA ILE A 105 7.83 7.09 -10.01
C ILE A 105 8.26 7.29 -8.54
N ILE A 106 9.07 8.32 -8.27
CA ILE A 106 9.62 8.57 -6.94
C ILE A 106 8.58 9.20 -6.00
N GLU A 107 7.79 10.14 -6.51
CA GLU A 107 6.95 11.01 -5.67
C GLU A 107 5.53 10.48 -5.47
N ASN A 108 4.98 9.77 -6.46
CA ASN A 108 3.54 9.52 -6.55
C ASN A 108 3.16 8.09 -6.99
N SER A 109 4.13 7.18 -7.07
CA SER A 109 3.93 5.84 -7.61
C SER A 109 4.44 4.77 -6.66
N SER A 110 3.80 3.60 -6.69
CA SER A 110 4.27 2.40 -5.99
C SER A 110 4.91 1.37 -6.93
N ILE A 111 5.16 1.75 -8.19
CA ILE A 111 5.54 0.80 -9.24
C ILE A 111 6.83 0.03 -8.92
N CYS A 112 7.83 0.68 -8.32
CA CYS A 112 9.09 0.06 -7.91
C CYS A 112 8.88 -1.05 -6.86
N GLN A 113 7.89 -0.90 -5.99
CA GLN A 113 7.53 -1.94 -5.01
C GLN A 113 6.86 -3.13 -5.70
N LEU A 114 6.04 -2.88 -6.73
CA LEU A 114 5.37 -3.95 -7.49
C LEU A 114 6.33 -4.74 -8.37
N THR A 115 7.26 -4.06 -9.04
CA THR A 115 8.20 -4.70 -9.96
C THR A 115 9.47 -5.20 -9.27
N GLY A 116 9.77 -4.70 -8.08
CA GLY A 116 11.01 -5.01 -7.35
C GLY A 116 12.22 -4.20 -7.79
N TYR A 117 12.05 -3.19 -8.65
CA TYR A 117 13.18 -2.34 -9.06
C TYR A 117 13.55 -1.35 -7.93
N PRO A 118 14.83 -1.22 -7.54
CA PRO A 118 15.25 -0.29 -6.48
C PRO A 118 14.94 1.17 -6.83
N ILE A 119 14.16 1.84 -5.99
CA ILE A 119 13.73 3.23 -6.23
C ILE A 119 14.92 4.20 -6.29
N GLU A 120 15.99 3.91 -5.56
CA GLU A 120 17.21 4.71 -5.50
C GLU A 120 17.98 4.69 -6.81
N LYS A 121 17.73 3.69 -7.67
CA LYS A 121 18.37 3.56 -8.99
C LYS A 121 17.56 4.22 -10.11
N ILE A 122 16.35 4.71 -9.83
CA ILE A 122 15.53 5.38 -10.83
C ILE A 122 16.16 6.71 -11.23
N THR A 123 16.52 6.82 -12.50
CA THR A 123 16.95 8.08 -13.13
C THR A 123 16.33 8.20 -14.50
N LYS A 124 16.24 9.44 -15.03
CA LYS A 124 15.77 9.66 -16.41
C LYS A 124 16.58 8.85 -17.43
N ASP A 125 17.89 8.69 -17.20
CA ASP A 125 18.82 8.05 -18.15
C ASP A 125 18.70 6.52 -18.13
N LYS A 126 18.15 5.95 -17.04
CA LYS A 126 17.78 4.54 -16.99
C LYS A 126 16.44 4.24 -17.65
N LEU A 127 15.61 5.26 -17.86
CA LEU A 127 14.31 5.16 -18.53
C LEU A 127 14.38 5.50 -20.03
N TYR A 128 15.60 5.69 -20.56
CA TYR A 128 15.91 5.93 -21.98
C TYR A 128 16.65 4.72 -22.55
#